data_AF-X0VE33-F1
#
_entry.id   AF-X0VE33-F1
#
_cell.length_a   1.000
_cell.length_b   1.000
_cell.length_c   1.000
_cell.angle_alpha   90.00
_cell.angle_beta   90.00
_cell.angle_gamma   90.00
#
_symmetry.space_group_name_H-M   'P 1'
#
loop_
_entity.id
_entity.type
_entity.pdbx_description
1 polymer ?
#
loop_
_entity_poly.entity_id
_entity_poly.type
_entity_poly.pdbx_seq_one_letter_code
_entity_poly.pdbx_strand_id
1 'polypeptide(L)' 'HLVELKSLKYYILNYRNMGIFHEEVTNRILDDIKSAVRPERIEVIGDFHTRGGIKTVVTSRWPE' A
#
# COMPACT_ATOMS: atom_id res chain seq x y z
N HIS A 1 -11.10 -11.75 -9.11
CA HIS A 1 -11.88 -10.61 -8.59
C HIS A 1 -11.06 -9.34 -8.77
N LEU A 2 -11.67 -8.16 -8.83
CA LEU A 2 -10.97 -6.88 -9.02
C LEU A 2 -11.29 -5.95 -7.84
N VAL A 3 -10.35 -5.05 -7.52
CA VAL A 3 -10.58 -3.99 -6.54
C VAL A 3 -11.31 -2.84 -7.24
N GLU A 4 -12.45 -2.44 -6.68
CA GLU A 4 -13.24 -1.33 -7.21
C GLU A 4 -12.63 0.02 -6.78
N LEU A 5 -12.57 0.99 -7.70
CA LEU A 5 -11.81 2.23 -7.53
C LEU A 5 -12.30 3.10 -6.35
N LYS A 6 -13.61 3.26 -6.16
CA LYS A 6 -14.18 4.03 -5.06
C LYS A 6 -13.84 3.37 -3.71
N SER A 7 -13.90 2.05 -3.61
CA SER A 7 -13.52 1.30 -2.41
C SER A 7 -12.04 1.49 -2.08
N LEU A 8 -11.15 1.44 -3.08
CA LEU A 8 -9.72 1.67 -2.92
C LEU A 8 -9.43 3.08 -2.38
N LYS A 9 -10.13 4.09 -2.89
CA LYS A 9 -10.02 5.47 -2.39
C LYS A 9 -10.36 5.54 -0.90
N TYR A 10 -11.49 4.98 -0.47
CA TYR A 10 -11.90 5.02 0.94
C TYR A 10 -10.95 4.22 1.83
N TYR A 11 -10.47 3.08 1.35
CA TYR A 11 -9.45 2.29 2.03
C TYR A 11 -8.17 3.10 2.29
N ILE A 12 -7.64 3.79 1.27
CA ILE A 12 -6.45 4.66 1.43
C ILE A 12 -6.73 5.82 2.41
N LEU A 13 -7.91 6.44 2.33
CA LEU A 13 -8.27 7.57 3.21
C LEU A 13 -8.28 7.21 4.70
N ASN A 14 -8.50 5.95 5.07
CA ASN A 14 -8.47 5.51 6.47
C ASN A 14 -7.08 5.64 7.10
N TYR A 15 -6.01 5.68 6.31
CA TYR A 15 -4.65 5.86 6.82
C TYR A 15 -4.31 7.32 7.16
N ARG A 16 -5.14 8.30 6.78
CA ARG A 16 -4.82 9.75 6.91
C ARG A 16 -4.46 10.17 8.33
N ASN A 17 -5.16 9.63 9.33
CA ASN A 17 -5.00 10.00 10.73
C ASN A 17 -4.33 8.88 11.55
N MET A 18 -3.67 7.93 10.88
CA MET A 18 -3.00 6.80 11.51
C MET A 18 -1.50 7.06 11.55
N GLY A 19 -0.90 7.00 12.74
CA GLY A 19 0.55 6.97 12.89
C GLY A 19 1.08 5.59 12.49
N ILE A 20 1.65 5.48 11.30
CA ILE A 20 2.15 4.23 10.72
C ILE A 20 3.47 4.48 9.98
N PHE A 21 4.39 3.52 10.05
CA PHE A 21 5.63 3.58 9.28
C PHE A 21 5.37 3.40 7.78
N HIS A 22 6.23 3.98 6.95
CA HIS A 22 6.13 3.93 5.49
C HIS A 22 6.21 2.49 4.95
N GLU A 23 7.06 1.68 5.58
CA GLU A 23 7.27 0.27 5.26
C GLU A 23 6.04 -0.56 5.61
N GLU A 24 5.54 -0.36 6.84
CA GLU A 24 4.38 -1.08 7.38
C GLU A 24 3.11 -0.82 6.56
N VAL A 25 2.83 0.44 6.21
CA VAL A 25 1.64 0.75 5.41
C VAL A 25 1.71 0.14 4.00
N THR A 26 2.89 0.12 3.38
CA THR A 26 3.07 -0.45 2.03
C THR A 26 2.85 -1.96 2.04
N ASN A 27 3.42 -2.67 3.03
CA ASN A 27 3.22 -4.11 3.21
C ASN A 27 1.75 -4.45 3.51
N ARG A 28 1.12 -3.70 4.42
CA ARG A 28 -0.29 -3.92 4.77
C ARG A 28 -1.24 -3.72 3.59
N ILE A 29 -1.00 -2.70 2.76
CA ILE A 29 -1.78 -2.50 1.52
C ILE A 29 -1.66 -3.71 0.59
N LEU A 30 -0.47 -4.28 0.43
CA LEU A 30 -0.29 -5.49 -0.37
C LEU A 30 -1.07 -6.67 0.20
N ASP A 31 -0.95 -6.94 1.50
CA ASP A 31 -1.60 -8.07 2.16
C ASP A 31 -3.13 -7.99 2.11
N ASP A 32 -3.68 -6.79 2.31
CA ASP A 32 -5.12 -6.55 2.27
C ASP A 32 -5.67 -6.75 0.85
N ILE A 33 -4.99 -6.22 -0.17
CA ILE A 33 -5.41 -6.42 -1.58
C ILE A 33 -5.24 -7.89 -1.99
N LYS A 34 -4.13 -8.52 -1.63
CA LYS A 34 -3.87 -9.95 -1.89
C LYS A 34 -4.99 -10.81 -1.30
N SER A 35 -5.38 -10.55 -0.06
CA SER A 35 -6.45 -11.27 0.63
C SER A 35 -7.82 -11.02 -0.03
N ALA A 36 -8.09 -9.77 -0.45
CA ALA A 36 -9.37 -9.40 -1.02
C ALA A 36 -9.63 -9.99 -2.42
N VAL A 37 -8.61 -10.07 -3.28
CA VAL A 37 -8.80 -10.44 -4.69
C VAL A 37 -8.01 -11.65 -5.17
N ARG A 38 -7.05 -12.15 -4.38
CA ARG A 38 -6.19 -13.30 -4.67
C ARG A 38 -5.55 -13.22 -6.07
N PRO A 39 -4.76 -12.17 -6.35
CA PRO A 39 -4.19 -11.97 -7.66
C PRO A 39 -3.04 -12.96 -7.90
N GLU A 40 -2.76 -13.28 -9.17
CA GLU A 40 -1.57 -14.03 -9.55
C GLU A 40 -0.28 -13.23 -9.29
N ARG A 41 -0.34 -11.91 -9.52
CA ARG A 41 0.74 -10.97 -9.23
C ARG A 41 0.20 -9.64 -8.69
N ILE A 42 0.91 -9.05 -7.74
CA ILE A 42 0.66 -7.69 -7.26
C ILE A 42 2.00 -7.01 -6.89
N GLU A 43 2.05 -5.71 -7.14
CA GLU A 43 3.12 -4.82 -6.71
C GLU A 43 2.49 -3.57 -6.08
N VAL A 44 2.98 -3.18 -4.92
CA VAL A 44 2.59 -1.95 -4.24
C VAL A 44 3.85 -1.11 -4.03
N ILE A 45 3.81 0.15 -4.50
CA ILE A 45 4.91 1.11 -4.38
C ILE A 45 4.42 2.27 -3.53
N GLY A 46 4.99 2.38 -2.33
CA GLY A 46 4.84 3.54 -1.46
C GLY A 46 5.91 4.57 -1.78
N ASP A 47 5.56 5.58 -2.59
CA ASP A 47 6.45 6.72 -2.88
C ASP A 47 6.14 7.89 -1.93
N PHE A 48 6.98 8.05 -0.89
CA PHE A 48 6.74 9.02 0.17
C PHE A 48 7.48 10.33 -0.10
N HIS A 49 6.92 11.44 0.37
CA HIS A 49 7.60 12.74 0.33
C HIS A 49 8.81 12.76 1.26
N THR A 50 9.82 13.53 0.86
CA THR A 50 11.05 13.72 1.62
C THR A 50 10.76 14.26 3.02
N ARG A 51 11.35 13.63 4.05
CA ARG A 51 11.34 14.12 5.44
C ARG A 51 12.77 14.14 5.96
N GLY A 52 13.18 15.27 6.56
CA GLY A 52 14.55 15.42 7.07
C GLY A 52 15.64 15.28 6.00
N GLY A 53 15.32 15.60 4.73
CA GLY A 53 16.26 15.44 3.60
C GLY A 53 16.35 14.03 3.02
N ILE A 54 15.62 13.05 3.57
CA ILE A 54 15.66 11.65 3.11
C ILE A 54 14.38 11.34 2.31
N LYS A 55 14.57 10.79 1.10
CA LYS A 55 13.51 10.26 0.25
C LYS A 55 13.33 8.77 0.54
N THR A 56 12.08 8.33 0.70
CA THR A 56 11.75 6.92 0.95
C THR A 56 10.83 6.41 -0.15
N VAL A 57 11.24 5.33 -0.79
CA VAL A 57 10.40 4.55 -1.71
C VAL A 57 10.42 3.11 -1.22
N VAL A 58 9.25 2.56 -0.92
CA VAL A 58 9.08 1.17 -0.47
C VAL A 58 8.38 0.41 -1.58
N THR A 59 8.88 -0.78 -1.91
CA THR A 59 8.25 -1.65 -2.89
C THR A 59 8.00 -3.02 -2.28
N SER A 60 6.76 -3.48 -2.34
CA SER A 60 6.33 -4.82 -1.89
C SER A 60 5.73 -5.57 -3.06
N ARG A 61 6.05 -6.86 -3.22
CA ARG A 61 5.64 -7.69 -4.36
C ARG A 61 5.13 -9.05 -3.92
N TRP A 62 4.22 -9.62 -4.72
CA TRP A 62 3.78 -11.01 -4.58
C TRP A 62 3.44 -11.62 -5.96
N PRO A 63 3.86 -12.85 -6.25
CA PRO A 63 4.97 -13.57 -5.58
C PRO A 63 6.28 -12.76 -5.71
N GLU A 64 7.28 -13.07 -4.86
CA GLU A 64 8.58 -12.39 -4.89
C GLU A 64 9.33 -12.54 -6.22
#